data_AF-A0A517NXH8-F1
#
_entry.id   AF-A0A517NXH8-F1
#
_cell.length_a   1.000
_cell.length_b   1.000
_cell.length_c   1.000
_cell.angle_alpha   90.00
_cell.angle_beta   90.00
_cell.angle_gamma   90.00
#
_symmetry.space_group_name_H-M   'P 1'
#
loop_
_entity.id
_entity.type
_entity.pdbx_description
1 polymer ?
#
loop_
_entity_poly.entity_id
_entity_poly.type
_entity_poly.pdbx_seq_one_letter_code
_entity_poly.pdbx_strand_id
1 'polypeptide(L)' 'MNRIAEELDAKLNALDPEKAKALVLLVQNAMEQVDQSGADWPDGYFDKIAGSFADEPLERATQGEATTRES' A
#
# COMPACT_ATOMS: atom_id res chain seq x y z
N MET A 1 6.87 16.58 4.03
CA MET A 1 5.81 15.80 3.37
C MET A 1 6.48 14.64 2.65
N ASN A 2 5.91 13.44 2.73
CA ASN A 2 6.48 12.22 2.14
C ASN A 2 5.90 12.03 0.73
N ARG A 3 6.73 11.73 -0.27
CA ARG A 3 6.34 11.57 -1.68
C ARG A 3 5.20 10.56 -1.90
N ILE A 4 5.17 9.51 -1.08
CA ILE A 4 4.08 8.51 -1.08
C ILE A 4 2.73 9.15 -0.73
N ALA A 5 2.71 10.10 0.20
CA ALA A 5 1.48 10.79 0.58
C ALA A 5 0.96 11.67 -0.57
N GLU A 6 1.87 12.31 -1.31
CA GLU A 6 1.54 13.13 -2.49
C GLU A 6 1.01 12.25 -3.64
N GLU A 7 1.61 11.09 -3.90
CA GLU A 7 1.11 10.14 -4.90
C GLU A 7 -0.25 9.53 -4.50
N LEU A 8 -0.47 9.26 -3.21
CA LEU A 8 -1.74 8.76 -2.72
C LEU A 8 -2.85 9.81 -2.88
N ASP A 9 -2.58 11.07 -2.54
CA ASP A 9 -3.52 12.18 -2.73
C ASP A 9 -3.82 12.41 -4.22
N ALA A 10 -2.82 12.32 -5.10
CA ALA A 10 -3.02 12.42 -6.54
C ALA A 10 -3.90 11.27 -7.07
N LYS A 11 -3.67 10.03 -6.63
CA LYS A 11 -4.48 8.87 -7.01
C LYS A 11 -5.90 8.95 -6.46
N LEU A 12 -6.09 9.43 -5.23
CA LEU A 12 -7.41 9.65 -4.65
C LEU A 12 -8.20 10.71 -5.43
N ASN A 13 -7.55 11.81 -5.82
CA ASN A 13 -8.18 12.85 -6.63
C ASN A 13 -8.49 12.42 -8.07
N ALA A 14 -7.75 11.45 -8.61
CA ALA A 14 -7.99 10.89 -9.94
C ALA A 14 -9.05 9.76 -9.95
N LEU A 15 -9.40 9.23 -8.77
CA LEU A 15 -10.40 8.16 -8.62
C LEU A 15 -11.82 8.73 -8.52
N ASP A 16 -12.79 7.95 -9.00
CA ASP A 16 -14.21 8.20 -8.75
C ASP A 16 -14.49 8.20 -7.22
N PRO A 17 -15.37 9.06 -6.70
CA PRO A 17 -15.66 9.18 -5.27
C PRO A 17 -15.95 7.85 -4.56
N GLU A 18 -16.63 6.90 -5.23
CA GLU A 18 -16.87 5.58 -4.64
C GLU A 18 -15.61 4.73 -4.51
N LYS A 19 -14.72 4.81 -5.52
CA LYS A 19 -13.45 4.08 -5.52
C LYS A 19 -12.46 4.68 -4.52
N ALA A 20 -12.42 6.00 -4.39
CA ALA A 20 -11.62 6.68 -3.38
C ALA A 20 -12.04 6.27 -1.97
N LYS A 21 -13.36 6.22 -1.70
CA LYS A 21 -13.90 5.74 -0.42
C LYS A 21 -13.55 4.28 -0.15
N ALA A 22 -13.64 3.42 -1.16
CA ALA A 22 -13.24 2.02 -1.05
C ALA A 22 -11.74 1.86 -0.73
N LEU A 23 -10.89 2.68 -1.35
CA LEU A 23 -9.45 2.68 -1.07
C LEU A 23 -9.15 3.11 0.37
N VAL A 24 -9.80 4.17 0.85
CA VAL A 24 -9.66 4.64 2.24
C VAL A 24 -10.07 3.55 3.25
N LEU A 25 -11.21 2.90 3.03
CA LEU A 25 -11.68 1.79 3.87
C LEU A 25 -10.70 0.61 3.86
N LEU A 26 -10.13 0.28 2.69
CA LEU A 26 -9.17 -0.80 2.56
C LEU A 26 -7.89 -0.53 3.34
N VAL A 27 -7.37 0.71 3.28
CA VAL A 27 -6.19 1.12 4.06
C VAL A 27 -6.47 1.08 5.57
N GLN A 28 -7.63 1.57 6.00
CA GLN A 28 -8.03 1.52 7.41
C GLN A 28 -8.12 0.08 7.93
N ASN A 29 -8.80 -0.80 7.19
CA ASN A 29 -8.91 -2.22 7.55
C ASN A 29 -7.54 -2.93 7.58
N ALA A 30 -6.62 -2.57 6.69
CA ALA A 30 -5.28 -3.14 6.69
C ALA A 30 -4.50 -2.72 7.95
N MET A 31 -4.57 -1.45 8.34
CA MET A 31 -3.96 -0.97 9.59
C MET A 31 -4.56 -1.66 10.82
N GLU A 32 -5.87 -1.80 10.87
CA GLU A 32 -6.57 -2.45 11.99
C GLU A 32 -6.18 -3.93 12.10
N GLN A 33 -6.02 -4.64 10.98
CA GLN A 33 -5.53 -6.02 10.97
C GLN A 33 -4.07 -6.12 11.44
N VAL A 34 -3.22 -5.18 11.07
CA VAL A 34 -1.82 -5.14 11.55
C VAL A 34 -1.80 -4.94 13.06
N ASP A 35 -2.60 -4.02 13.58
CA ASP A 35 -2.70 -3.74 15.02
C ASP A 35 -3.23 -4.96 15.79
N GLN A 36 -4.28 -5.62 15.28
CA GLN A 36 -4.86 -6.82 15.88
C GLN A 36 -3.98 -8.07 15.77
N SER A 37 -3.07 -8.12 14.78
CA SER A 37 -2.21 -9.29 14.57
C SER A 37 -1.18 -9.50 15.69
N GLY A 38 -0.97 -8.49 16.55
CA GLY A 38 0.04 -8.54 17.61
C GLY A 38 1.44 -8.85 17.07
N ALA A 39 1.68 -8.50 15.81
CA ALA A 39 2.92 -8.84 15.12
C ALA A 39 4.10 -8.24 15.90
N ASP A 40 4.96 -9.13 16.40
CA ASP A 40 6.17 -8.81 17.14
C ASP A 40 7.22 -8.36 16.12
N TRP A 41 7.02 -7.16 15.59
CA TRP A 41 7.92 -6.56 14.63
C TRP A 41 9.25 -6.29 15.33
N PRO A 42 10.40 -6.63 14.71
CA PRO A 42 11.70 -6.35 15.29
C PRO A 42 11.84 -4.88 15.66
N ASP A 43 12.53 -4.57 16.75
CA ASP A 43 12.78 -3.18 17.16
C ASP A 43 13.38 -2.36 16.00
N GLY A 44 12.76 -1.21 15.75
CA GLY A 44 13.13 -0.31 14.65
C GLY A 44 12.87 -0.86 13.24
N TYR A 45 12.06 -1.92 13.09
CA TYR A 45 11.66 -2.45 11.78
C TYR A 45 11.02 -1.36 10.92
N PHE A 46 10.03 -0.65 11.45
CA PHE A 46 9.37 0.45 10.75
C PHE A 46 10.31 1.63 10.48
N ASP A 47 11.23 1.97 11.40
CA ASP A 47 12.23 3.03 11.17
C ASP A 47 13.22 2.66 10.06
N LYS A 48 13.56 1.37 9.92
CA LYS A 48 14.48 0.87 8.88
C LYS A 48 13.84 0.84 7.49
N ILE A 49 12.53 0.61 7.41
CA ILE A 49 11.78 0.63 6.14
C ILE A 49 11.07 1.96 5.90
N ALA A 50 11.08 2.88 6.87
CA ALA A 50 10.52 4.20 6.73
C ALA A 50 11.29 4.93 5.61
N GLY A 51 10.61 5.17 4.50
CA GLY A 51 11.21 5.79 3.33
C GLY A 51 11.88 4.82 2.35
N SER A 52 11.95 3.51 2.62
CA SER A 52 12.40 2.54 1.60
C SER A 52 11.48 2.54 0.38
N PHE A 53 10.19 2.82 0.61
CA PHE A 53 9.19 2.98 -0.44
C PHE A 53 9.08 4.42 -0.96
N ALA A 54 9.87 5.38 -0.45
CA ALA A 54 9.70 6.79 -0.83
C ALA A 54 9.98 7.06 -2.32
N ASP A 55 10.81 6.22 -2.94
CA ASP A 55 11.17 6.31 -4.35
C ASP A 55 10.50 5.21 -5.21
N GLU A 56 9.68 4.35 -4.63
CA GLU A 56 8.94 3.32 -5.37
C GLU A 56 7.59 3.88 -5.84
N PRO A 57 7.29 3.87 -7.15
CA PRO A 57 6.00 4.30 -7.64
C PRO A 57 4.90 3.36 -7.14
N LEU A 58 3.74 3.90 -6.79
CA LEU A 58 2.54 3.11 -6.40
C LEU A 58 1.93 2.28 -7.55
N GLU A 59 2.66 2.07 -8.65
CA GLU A 59 2.23 1.24 -9.76
C GLU A 59 2.52 -0.22 -9.47
N ARG A 60 1.63 -1.10 -9.93
CA ARG A 60 1.94 -2.52 -9.94
C ARG A 60 3.14 -2.70 -10.88
N ALA A 61 4.23 -3.26 -10.37
CA ALA A 61 5.24 -3.85 -11.24
C ALA A 61 4.52 -4.78 -12.23
N THR A 62 4.97 -4.82 -13.48
CA THR A 62 4.54 -5.82 -14.46
C THR A 62 4.97 -7.20 -13.95
N GLN A 63 4.23 -7.72 -12.99
CA GLN A 63 4.32 -9.10 -12.55
C GLN A 63 4.08 -9.92 -13.81
N GLY A 64 5.13 -10.63 -14.26
CA GLY A 64 5.10 -11.40 -15.49
C GLY A 64 3.80 -12.19 -15.59
N GLU A 65 3.22 -12.19 -16.80
CA GLU A 65 1.96 -12.86 -17.13
C GLU A 65 1.77 -14.11 -16.29
N ALA A 66 0.62 -14.20 -15.61
CA ALA A 66 0.26 -15.39 -14.87
C ALA A 66 0.38 -16.59 -15.82
N THR A 67 1.45 -17.38 -15.70
CA THR A 67 1.57 -18.63 -16.44
C THR A 67 0.42 -19.50 -15.97
N THR A 68 -0.62 -19.59 -16.79
CA THR A 68 -1.69 -20.56 -16.64
C THR A 68 -0.99 -21.91 -16.55
N ARG A 69 -1.07 -22.55 -15.39
CA ARG A 69 -0.60 -23.93 -15.24
C ARG A 69 -1.63 -24.78 -15.97
N GLU A 70 -1.39 -25.06 -17.24
CA GLU A 70 -2.18 -26.03 -17.99
C GLU A 70 -2.17 -27.34 -17.20
N SER A 71 -3.37 -27.82 -16.89
CA SER A 71 -3.64 -29.05 -16.13
C SER A 71 -4.08 -30.14 -17.09
#